data_AF-A0A087V822-F1
#
_entry.id   AF-A0A087V822-F1
#
_cell.length_a   1.000
_cell.length_b   1.000
_cell.length_c   1.000
_cell.angle_alpha   90.00
_cell.angle_beta   90.00
_cell.angle_gamma   90.00
#
_symmetry.space_group_name_H-M   'P 1'
#
loop_
_entity.id
_entity.type
_entity.pdbx_description
1 polymer ?
#
loop_
_entity_poly.entity_id
_entity_poly.type
_entity_poly.pdbx_seq_one_letter_code
_entity_poly.pdbx_strand_id
1 'polypeptide(L)' 'PVHTITKKPMSWHDNIEEPADAKFLNLIHHAALEPTKKYSEPQTESQEIGWNTTPLIHVDRTDCRLYFPRRRTEIT' A
#
# COMPACT_ATOMS: atom_id res chain seq x y z
N PRO A 1 16.97 -42.38 -28.40
CA PRO A 1 16.76 -41.95 -27.00
C PRO A 1 16.05 -40.59 -26.96
N VAL A 2 14.80 -40.55 -26.50
CA VAL A 2 14.02 -39.31 -26.37
C VAL A 2 14.40 -38.63 -25.05
N HIS A 3 14.91 -37.40 -25.12
CA HIS A 3 15.29 -36.62 -23.94
C HIS A 3 14.05 -35.86 -23.45
N THR A 4 13.64 -36.09 -22.20
CA THR A 4 12.47 -35.39 -21.63
C THR A 4 12.92 -34.04 -21.08
N ILE A 5 12.40 -32.95 -21.65
CA ILE A 5 12.65 -31.59 -21.15
C ILE A 5 11.81 -31.39 -19.89
N THR A 6 12.45 -30.97 -18.80
CA THR A 6 11.76 -30.69 -17.53
C THR A 6 10.82 -29.50 -17.70
N LYS A 7 9.56 -29.67 -17.31
CA LYS A 7 8.57 -28.58 -17.33
C LYS A 7 8.97 -27.48 -16.34
N LYS A 8 8.57 -26.24 -16.64
CA LYS A 8 8.74 -25.12 -15.71
C LYS A 8 7.93 -25.40 -14.44
N PRO A 9 8.53 -25.40 -13.24
CA PRO A 9 7.87 -25.82 -12.01
C PRO A 9 6.65 -24.96 -11.63
N MET A 10 6.59 -23.71 -12.09
CA MET A 10 5.47 -22.79 -11.88
C MET A 10 4.70 -22.50 -13.17
N SER A 11 4.62 -23.50 -14.06
CA SER A 11 3.77 -23.48 -15.25
C SER A 11 2.32 -23.18 -14.84
N TRP A 12 1.77 -22.07 -15.31
CA TRP A 12 0.39 -21.63 -14.98
C TRP A 12 -0.66 -22.70 -15.29
N HIS A 13 -0.41 -23.54 -16.30
CA HIS A 13 -1.31 -24.62 -16.72
C HIS A 13 -1.27 -25.85 -15.80
N ASP A 14 -0.21 -25.99 -15.00
CA ASP A 14 -0.05 -27.08 -14.03
C ASP A 14 -0.18 -26.54 -12.57
N ASN A 15 -0.52 -25.26 -12.40
CA ASN A 15 -0.68 -24.65 -11.07
C ASN A 15 -2.02 -25.08 -10.47
N ILE A 16 -1.97 -26.01 -9.53
CA ILE A 16 -3.11 -26.32 -8.67
C ILE A 16 -3.26 -25.12 -7.72
N GLU A 17 -4.38 -24.40 -7.84
CA GLU A 17 -4.70 -23.27 -6.96
C GLU A 17 -5.02 -23.84 -5.57
N GLU A 18 -3.97 -24.05 -4.76
CA GLU A 18 -4.11 -24.39 -3.35
C GLU A 18 -4.57 -23.13 -2.60
N PRO A 19 -5.64 -23.21 -1.79
CA PRO A 19 -6.08 -22.08 -1.00
C PRO A 19 -4.94 -21.64 -0.07
N ALA A 20 -4.48 -20.40 -0.23
CA ALA A 20 -3.43 -19.84 0.60
C ALA A 20 -3.81 -19.92 2.08
N ASP A 21 -2.86 -20.28 2.94
CA ASP A 21 -3.10 -20.40 4.38
C ASP A 21 -3.57 -19.06 4.96
N ALA A 22 -4.78 -19.08 5.51
CA ALA A 22 -5.47 -17.93 6.08
C ALA A 22 -4.63 -17.21 7.14
N LYS A 23 -3.74 -17.93 7.86
CA LYS A 23 -2.83 -17.30 8.83
C LYS A 23 -1.84 -16.37 8.16
N PHE A 24 -1.26 -16.79 7.03
CA PHE A 24 -0.32 -15.95 6.28
C PHE A 24 -1.04 -14.77 5.63
N LEU A 25 -2.23 -14.98 5.08
CA LEU A 25 -3.04 -13.88 4.55
C LEU A 25 -3.34 -12.84 5.64
N ASN A 26 -3.76 -13.29 6.83
CA ASN A 26 -4.01 -12.40 7.96
C ASN A 26 -2.76 -11.64 8.40
N LEU A 27 -1.58 -12.27 8.37
CA LEU A 27 -0.32 -11.60 8.68
C LEU A 27 0.01 -10.50 7.68
N ILE A 28 -0.18 -10.75 6.38
CA ILE A 28 0.04 -9.76 5.32
C ILE A 28 -0.95 -8.61 5.48
N HIS A 29 -2.23 -8.91 5.70
CA HIS A 29 -3.26 -7.89 5.94
C HIS A 29 -2.93 -7.04 7.16
N HIS A 30 -2.53 -7.66 8.26
CA HIS A 30 -2.10 -6.96 9.47
C HIS A 30 -0.86 -6.09 9.17
N ALA A 31 0.14 -6.60 8.46
CA ALA A 31 1.33 -5.85 8.08
C ALA A 31 1.04 -4.66 7.14
N ALA A 32 -0.05 -4.71 6.36
CA ALA A 32 -0.47 -3.61 5.50
C ALA A 32 -1.26 -2.51 6.24
N LEU A 33 -1.68 -2.73 7.50
CA LEU A 33 -2.39 -1.70 8.26
C LEU A 33 -1.52 -0.47 8.56
N GLU A 34 -2.16 0.67 8.72
CA GLU A 34 -1.51 1.92 9.13
C GLU A 34 -0.85 1.78 10.51
N PRO A 35 0.29 2.45 10.77
CA PRO A 35 0.97 2.41 12.06
C PRO A 35 0.06 2.75 13.25
N THR A 36 -0.82 3.74 13.10
CA THR A 36 -1.76 4.20 14.13
C THR A 36 -2.84 3.17 14.49
N LYS A 37 -3.08 2.17 13.63
CA LYS A 37 -3.99 1.05 13.89
C LYS A 37 -3.29 -0.13 14.58
N LYS A 38 -1.96 -0.16 14.53
CA LYS A 38 -1.12 -1.26 15.07
C LYS A 38 -0.54 -0.93 16.43
N TYR A 39 -0.17 0.32 16.65
CA TYR A 39 0.56 0.76 17.84
C TYR A 39 -0.16 1.93 18.50
N SER A 40 -0.09 2.00 19.83
CA SER A 40 -0.63 3.12 20.61
C SER A 40 0.21 4.39 20.46
N GLU A 41 1.49 4.25 20.13
CA GLU A 41 2.45 5.34 20.03
C GLU A 41 3.44 5.08 18.87
N PRO A 42 4.07 6.14 18.31
CA PRO A 42 5.08 5.99 17.28
C PRO A 42 6.25 5.13 17.75
N GLN A 43 6.71 4.22 16.90
CA GLN A 43 7.84 3.33 17.20
C GLN A 43 9.16 3.84 16.58
N THR A 44 9.07 4.80 15.65
CA THR A 44 10.24 5.37 14.96
C THR A 44 10.05 6.86 14.73
N GLU A 45 11.14 7.61 14.59
CA GLU A 45 11.12 9.06 14.29
C GLU A 45 10.30 9.38 13.02
N SER A 46 10.40 8.52 11.99
CA SER A 46 9.61 8.71 10.77
C SER A 46 8.11 8.55 11.02
N GLN A 47 7.70 7.70 11.98
CA GLN A 47 6.30 7.57 12.37
C GLN A 47 5.85 8.79 13.17
N GLU A 48 6.71 9.38 14.01
CA GLU A 48 6.37 10.59 14.78
C GLU A 48 5.96 11.74 13.86
N ILE A 49 6.72 11.97 12.78
CA ILE A 49 6.43 13.02 11.78
C ILE A 49 5.03 12.83 11.16
N GLY A 50 4.67 11.58 10.85
CA GLY A 50 3.42 11.23 10.18
C GLY A 50 2.29 10.80 11.11
N TRP A 51 2.46 10.88 12.43
CA TRP A 51 1.51 10.28 13.38
C TRP A 51 0.18 11.04 13.43
N ASN A 52 0.27 12.36 13.47
CA ASN A 52 -0.88 13.27 13.47
C ASN A 52 -0.96 14.02 12.14
N THR A 53 -1.64 13.42 11.15
CA THR A 53 -1.80 14.02 9.81
C THR A 53 -2.91 15.06 9.72
N THR A 54 -3.74 15.18 10.76
CA THR A 54 -4.81 16.17 10.82
C THR A 54 -4.20 17.58 10.86
N PRO A 55 -4.48 18.45 9.88
CA PRO A 55 -3.91 19.79 9.88
C PRO A 55 -4.48 20.63 11.02
N LEU A 56 -3.65 21.50 11.60
CA LEU A 56 -4.05 22.41 12.68
C LEU A 56 -5.13 23.41 12.25
N ILE A 57 -5.14 23.78 10.97
CA ILE A 57 -6.13 24.67 10.37
C ILE A 57 -6.90 23.85 9.34
N HIS A 58 -8.23 23.96 9.38
CA HIS A 58 -9.07 23.35 8.36
C HIS A 58 -8.79 24.01 7.01
N VAL A 59 -8.31 23.22 6.04
CA VAL A 59 -8.06 23.70 4.69
C VAL A 59 -9.32 23.50 3.86
N ASP A 60 -10.09 24.56 3.68
CA ASP A 60 -11.18 24.57 2.70
C ASP A 60 -10.59 24.66 1.28
N ARG A 61 -10.67 23.56 0.54
CA ARG A 61 -10.19 23.48 -0.86
C ARG A 61 -11.19 24.10 -1.86
N THR A 62 -12.33 24.58 -1.39
CA THR A 62 -13.31 25.33 -2.20
C THR A 62 -13.13 26.83 -2.08
N ASP A 63 -12.46 27.32 -1.02
CA ASP A 63 -12.15 28.73 -0.84
C ASP A 63 -11.09 29.20 -1.85
N CYS A 64 -11.56 29.83 -2.92
CA CYS A 64 -10.71 30.36 -3.99
C CYS A 64 -9.81 31.52 -3.55
N ARG A 65 -9.99 32.07 -2.34
CA ARG A 65 -9.11 33.11 -1.78
C ARG A 65 -7.83 32.54 -1.18
N LEU A 66 -7.84 31.27 -0.78
CA LEU A 66 -6.73 30.62 -0.06
C LEU A 66 -6.21 29.37 -0.77
N TYR A 67 -7.00 28.76 -1.66
CA TYR A 67 -6.63 27.53 -2.36
C TYR A 67 -6.25 27.77 -3.83
N PHE A 68 -4.94 27.82 -4.11
CA PHE A 68 -4.38 28.05 -5.44
C PHE A 68 -3.54 26.85 -5.94
N PRO A 69 -4.15 25.70 -6.25
CA PRO A 69 -3.41 24.55 -6.76
C PRO A 69 -2.86 24.84 -8.15
N ARG A 70 -1.64 24.36 -8.43
CA ARG A 70 -1.08 24.41 -9.78
C ARG A 70 -1.94 23.56 -10.72
N ARG A 71 -2.44 24.18 -11.79
CA ARG A 71 -3.17 23.49 -12.87
C ARG A 71 -2.22 23.29 -14.03
N ARG A 72 -2.19 22.07 -14.56
CA ARG A 72 -1.53 21.80 -15.84
C ARG A 72 -2.31 22.50 -16.94
N THR A 73 -1.59 23.04 -17.90
CA THR A 73 -2.15 23.71 -19.08
C THR A 73 -1.53 23.08 -20.32
N GLU A 74 -2.04 23.37 -21.51
CA GLU A 74 -1.46 22.81 -22.75
C GLU A 74 0.03 23.14 -22.93
N ILE A 75 0.48 24.23 -22.29
CA ILE A 75 1.86 24.72 -22.35
C ILE A 75 2.72 24.14 -21.20
N THR A 76 2.12 23.54 -20.15
CA THR A 76 2.81 23.09 -18.91
C THR A 76 2.41 21.68 -18.46
#